data_AF-A0A7J9ETX5-F1
#
_entry.id   AF-A0A7J9ETX5-F1
#
_cell.length_a   1.000
_cell.length_b   1.000
_cell.length_c   1.000
_cell.angle_alpha   90.00
_cell.angle_beta   90.00
_cell.angle_gamma   90.00
#
_symmetry.space_group_name_H-M   'P 1'
#
loop_
_entity.id
_entity.type
_entity.pdbx_description
1 polymer ?
#
loop_
_entity_poly.entity_id
_entity_poly.type
_entity_poly.pdbx_seq_one_letter_code
_entity_poly.pdbx_strand_id
1 'polypeptide(L)'
;CLSGSGKEVSDTGRGNYTRQICIFSVRRQAFGSYPWETHDPVVATDDEKIAECCRGFGADVIMTSESCQNGTERCNEALEKLEKKYDIVVNIQGDEPLIEPEIIDGIVKALQAAPDAVFSTAVTSLKPEDAFDPNRVKCVVDNRGYAIYFSRGLIPFNKSAKVNPQFPYMLHLGIQSYDSKFLQIYPKLQPTPLQLEEDLEQLKVLENGYKMKVWQESYTTV
;
A
#
# COMPACT_ATOMS: atom_id res chain seq x y z
N CYS A 1 -15.78 -14.46 6.64
CA CYS A 1 -15.34 -15.81 7.05
C CYS A 1 -13.83 -15.90 7.37
N LEU A 2 -13.11 -14.77 7.53
CA LEU A 2 -11.72 -14.74 7.99
C LEU A 2 -11.63 -14.41 9.49
N SER A 3 -12.44 -15.06 10.31
CA SER A 3 -12.38 -14.94 11.76
C SER A 3 -12.70 -16.28 12.40
N GLY A 4 -11.67 -17.03 12.76
CA GLY A 4 -11.83 -18.22 13.60
C GLY A 4 -10.85 -19.34 13.30
N SER A 5 -9.67 -19.29 13.92
CA SER A 5 -9.19 -20.34 14.84
C SER A 5 -7.70 -20.13 15.09
N GLY A 6 -7.36 -19.80 16.34
CA GLY A 6 -5.98 -19.80 16.80
C GLY A 6 -5.43 -21.21 16.74
N LYS A 7 -4.37 -21.38 15.96
CA LYS A 7 -3.31 -22.36 16.23
C LYS A 7 -1.97 -21.68 15.94
N GLU A 8 -1.21 -21.48 17.00
CA GLU A 8 0.23 -21.26 16.91
C GLU A 8 0.83 -22.41 16.12
N VAL A 9 1.45 -22.10 14.98
CA VAL A 9 2.39 -23.00 14.32
C VAL A 9 3.77 -22.42 14.57
N SER A 10 4.50 -23.10 15.46
CA SER A 10 5.87 -22.78 15.86
C SER A 10 6.85 -22.98 14.70
N ASP A 11 7.48 -21.88 14.33
CA ASP A 11 8.82 -21.67 13.79
C ASP A 11 9.59 -22.88 13.19
N THR A 12 9.70 -22.86 11.86
CA THR A 12 10.83 -23.40 11.10
C THR A 12 11.34 -22.35 10.10
N GLY A 13 11.96 -21.27 10.57
CA GLY A 13 13.10 -20.63 9.89
C GLY A 13 12.92 -20.12 8.45
N ARG A 14 11.69 -19.81 8.04
CA ARG A 14 11.30 -19.14 6.79
C ARG A 14 10.00 -18.36 7.04
N GLY A 15 10.10 -17.25 7.79
CA GLY A 15 8.96 -16.44 8.19
C GLY A 15 8.30 -15.71 7.02
N ASN A 16 6.97 -15.82 6.94
CA ASN A 16 6.01 -15.05 6.13
C ASN A 16 5.78 -15.44 4.65
N TYR A 17 5.52 -16.72 4.38
CA TYR A 17 4.88 -17.17 3.14
C TYR A 17 3.34 -17.14 3.24
N THR A 18 2.70 -15.96 3.32
CA THR A 18 1.22 -15.81 3.11
C THR A 18 0.73 -14.35 3.13
N ARG A 19 1.30 -13.40 2.37
CA ARG A 19 0.70 -12.05 2.26
C ARG A 19 1.02 -11.45 0.90
N GLN A 20 0.03 -11.36 0.02
CA GLN A 20 -0.12 -10.35 -1.05
C GLN A 20 -1.17 -10.82 -2.04
N ILE A 21 -2.42 -10.87 -1.59
CA ILE A 21 -3.52 -10.57 -2.51
C ILE A 21 -3.24 -9.15 -3.00
N CYS A 22 -3.17 -8.90 -4.31
CA CYS A 22 -3.16 -7.55 -4.89
C CYS A 22 -4.55 -7.29 -5.44
N ILE A 23 -5.43 -6.56 -4.74
CA ILE A 23 -6.72 -6.15 -5.31
C ILE A 23 -6.50 -4.94 -6.23
N PHE A 24 -6.55 -5.17 -7.53
CA PHE A 24 -6.54 -4.10 -8.51
C PHE A 24 -7.88 -3.36 -8.52
N SER A 25 -7.87 -2.06 -8.29
CA SER A 25 -8.87 -1.17 -8.88
C SER A 25 -8.17 -0.46 -10.01
N VAL A 26 -8.78 -0.47 -11.19
CA VAL A 26 -8.26 0.35 -12.27
C VAL A 26 -9.30 1.31 -12.78
N ARG A 27 -8.88 2.57 -12.82
CA ARG A 27 -9.68 3.68 -13.29
C ARG A 27 -9.25 4.10 -14.68
N ARG A 28 -10.18 3.99 -15.63
CA ARG A 28 -10.10 4.66 -16.93
C ARG A 28 -10.87 5.99 -16.79
N GLN A 29 -10.28 7.09 -17.25
CA GLN A 29 -11.03 8.33 -17.39
C GLN A 29 -12.03 8.17 -18.54
N ALA A 30 -13.34 8.19 -18.23
CA ALA A 30 -14.36 8.35 -19.26
C ALA A 30 -14.23 9.77 -19.85
N PHE A 31 -14.43 9.90 -21.16
CA PHE A 31 -14.64 11.23 -21.75
C PHE A 31 -15.92 11.82 -21.14
N GLY A 32 -15.81 12.92 -20.38
CA GLY A 32 -16.96 13.65 -19.81
C GLY A 32 -17.09 13.55 -18.28
N SER A 33 -17.84 14.49 -17.70
CA SER A 33 -17.91 14.82 -16.27
C SER A 33 -18.65 13.83 -15.35
N TYR A 34 -18.57 12.52 -15.58
CA TYR A 34 -19.22 11.47 -14.76
C TYR A 34 -18.22 10.67 -13.90
N PRO A 35 -18.63 10.04 -12.78
CA PRO A 35 -17.75 9.24 -11.91
C PRO A 35 -17.31 7.92 -12.57
N TRP A 36 -16.24 7.34 -12.02
CA TRP A 36 -15.48 6.17 -12.49
C TRP A 36 -16.34 4.93 -12.84
N GLU A 37 -16.01 4.25 -13.94
CA GLU A 37 -16.87 3.19 -14.53
C GLU A 37 -16.70 1.77 -13.96
N THR A 38 -15.51 1.33 -13.51
CA THR A 38 -15.32 -0.09 -13.11
C THR A 38 -14.19 -0.30 -12.09
N HIS A 39 -14.45 -1.09 -11.05
CA HIS A 39 -13.42 -1.77 -10.27
C HIS A 39 -13.32 -3.20 -10.82
N ASP A 40 -12.15 -3.61 -11.32
CA ASP A 40 -11.87 -4.99 -11.74
C ASP A 40 -10.99 -5.66 -10.65
N PRO A 41 -11.54 -6.02 -9.46
CA PRO A 41 -10.76 -6.64 -8.42
C PRO A 41 -10.27 -8.01 -8.88
N VAL A 42 -8.95 -8.15 -8.93
CA VAL A 42 -8.28 -9.42 -9.21
C VAL A 42 -7.49 -9.82 -7.98
N VAL A 43 -7.28 -11.12 -7.76
CA VAL A 43 -6.35 -11.64 -6.76
C VAL A 43 -5.09 -12.10 -7.48
N ALA A 44 -3.94 -11.49 -7.18
CA ALA A 44 -2.65 -12.03 -7.59
C ALA A 44 -2.12 -12.97 -6.50
N THR A 45 -1.67 -14.18 -6.85
CA THR A 45 -1.08 -15.16 -5.90
C THR A 45 -0.13 -16.10 -6.63
N ASP A 46 0.82 -16.71 -5.92
CA ASP A 46 1.65 -17.82 -6.41
C ASP A 46 1.16 -19.19 -5.91
N ASP A 47 0.37 -19.22 -4.83
CA ASP A 47 -0.18 -20.43 -4.24
C ASP A 47 -1.51 -20.87 -4.89
N GLU A 48 -1.54 -22.08 -5.45
CA GLU A 48 -2.73 -22.66 -6.08
C GLU A 48 -3.89 -22.90 -5.09
N LYS A 49 -3.61 -23.20 -3.82
CA LYS A 49 -4.66 -23.35 -2.79
C LYS A 49 -5.37 -22.03 -2.51
N ILE A 50 -4.62 -20.92 -2.51
CA ILE A 50 -5.21 -19.58 -2.40
C ILE A 50 -6.04 -19.29 -3.65
N ALA A 51 -5.51 -19.63 -4.83
CA ALA A 51 -6.19 -19.43 -6.09
C ALA A 51 -7.52 -20.18 -6.18
N GLU A 52 -7.53 -21.48 -5.85
CA GLU A 52 -8.73 -22.33 -5.81
C GLU A 52 -9.77 -21.78 -4.82
N CYS A 53 -9.32 -21.38 -3.63
CA CYS A 53 -10.18 -20.76 -2.62
C CYS A 53 -10.85 -19.49 -3.17
N CYS A 54 -10.08 -18.56 -3.72
CA CYS A 54 -10.58 -17.30 -4.28
C CYS A 54 -11.53 -17.52 -5.46
N ARG A 55 -11.19 -18.41 -6.40
CA ARG A 55 -12.07 -18.79 -7.51
C ARG A 55 -13.38 -19.41 -7.00
N GLY A 56 -13.34 -20.16 -5.91
CA GLY A 56 -14.52 -20.75 -5.26
C GLY A 56 -15.55 -19.72 -4.78
N PHE A 57 -15.14 -18.48 -4.49
CA PHE A 57 -16.02 -17.36 -4.14
C PHE A 57 -16.30 -16.42 -5.33
N GLY A 58 -15.88 -16.78 -6.55
CA GLY A 58 -16.13 -16.02 -7.77
C GLY A 58 -15.15 -14.87 -8.03
N ALA A 59 -14.00 -14.83 -7.34
CA ALA A 59 -12.97 -13.82 -7.62
C ALA A 59 -12.15 -14.20 -8.87
N ASP A 60 -11.79 -13.19 -9.66
CA ASP A 60 -10.78 -13.34 -10.71
C ASP A 60 -9.40 -13.52 -10.07
N VAL A 61 -8.61 -14.47 -10.58
CA VAL A 61 -7.30 -14.80 -10.02
C VAL A 61 -6.23 -14.84 -11.11
N ILE A 62 -5.11 -14.16 -10.87
CA ILE A 62 -3.90 -14.24 -11.67
C ILE A 62 -2.82 -14.96 -10.89
N MET A 63 -2.31 -16.05 -11.48
CA MET A 63 -1.12 -16.70 -10.97
C MET A 63 0.11 -15.84 -11.28
N THR A 64 0.92 -15.57 -10.27
CA THR A 64 2.17 -14.80 -10.31
C THR A 64 3.35 -15.69 -9.91
N SER A 65 4.56 -15.24 -10.17
CA SER A 65 5.78 -15.98 -9.87
C SER A 65 6.08 -15.98 -8.37
N GLU A 66 6.63 -17.09 -7.87
CA GLU A 66 7.25 -17.17 -6.55
C GLU A 66 8.50 -16.28 -6.43
N SER A 67 9.03 -15.78 -7.55
CA SER A 67 10.19 -14.89 -7.58
C SER A 67 9.87 -13.43 -7.23
N CYS A 68 8.58 -13.05 -7.15
CA CYS A 68 8.19 -11.71 -6.70
C CYS A 68 8.65 -11.49 -5.26
N GLN A 69 9.53 -10.51 -5.05
CA GLN A 69 10.10 -10.26 -3.72
C GLN A 69 9.10 -9.56 -2.79
N ASN A 70 8.11 -8.89 -3.37
CA ASN A 70 7.19 -8.03 -2.65
C ASN A 70 5.87 -7.81 -3.42
N GLY A 71 4.94 -7.11 -2.78
CA GLY A 71 3.58 -6.90 -3.29
C GLY A 71 3.56 -6.02 -4.51
N THR A 72 4.47 -5.04 -4.53
CA THR A 72 4.61 -4.14 -5.66
C THR A 72 5.06 -4.89 -6.93
N GLU A 73 6.03 -5.80 -6.82
CA GLU A 73 6.46 -6.65 -7.93
C GLU A 73 5.38 -7.63 -8.38
N ARG A 74 4.65 -8.23 -7.43
CA ARG A 74 3.52 -9.11 -7.72
C ARG A 74 2.41 -8.36 -8.46
N CYS A 75 2.11 -7.14 -8.03
CA CYS A 75 1.17 -6.27 -8.69
C CYS A 75 1.65 -5.89 -10.12
N ASN A 76 2.95 -5.67 -10.34
CA ASN A 76 3.47 -5.44 -11.69
C ASN A 76 3.31 -6.68 -12.59
N GLU A 77 3.69 -7.87 -12.12
CA GLU A 77 3.57 -9.09 -12.92
C GLU A 77 2.10 -9.40 -13.27
N ALA A 78 1.19 -9.23 -12.31
CA ALA A 78 -0.23 -9.39 -12.58
C ALA A 78 -0.76 -8.33 -13.56
N LEU A 79 -0.28 -7.08 -13.51
CA LEU A 79 -0.57 -6.06 -14.51
C LEU A 79 -0.08 -6.45 -15.91
N GLU A 80 1.10 -7.04 -16.04
CA GLU A 80 1.65 -7.50 -17.33
C GLU A 80 0.85 -8.66 -17.94
N LYS A 81 0.28 -9.52 -17.09
CA LYS A 81 -0.60 -10.62 -17.50
C LYS A 81 -2.01 -10.18 -17.86
N LEU A 82 -2.43 -9.00 -17.40
CA LEU A 82 -3.69 -8.39 -17.80
C LEU A 82 -3.55 -7.80 -19.21
N GLU A 83 -4.32 -8.30 -20.18
CA GLU A 83 -4.36 -7.76 -21.55
C GLU A 83 -5.06 -6.39 -21.66
N LYS A 84 -5.39 -5.77 -20.53
CA LYS A 84 -6.10 -4.49 -20.43
C LYS A 84 -5.15 -3.36 -20.05
N LYS A 85 -5.45 -2.15 -20.54
CA LYS A 85 -4.71 -0.94 -20.19
C LYS A 85 -5.36 -0.18 -19.06
N TYR A 86 -4.49 0.33 -18.21
CA TYR A 86 -4.79 0.69 -16.84
C TYR A 86 -3.91 1.89 -16.46
N ASP A 87 -4.51 2.93 -15.86
CA ASP A 87 -3.79 4.17 -15.53
C ASP A 87 -3.25 4.15 -14.08
N ILE A 88 -4.04 3.58 -13.17
CA ILE A 88 -3.71 3.47 -11.74
C ILE A 88 -3.92 2.04 -11.29
N VAL A 89 -3.00 1.53 -10.49
CA VAL A 89 -3.09 0.23 -9.79
C VAL A 89 -3.15 0.50 -8.30
N VAL A 90 -4.08 -0.15 -7.60
CA VAL A 90 -4.12 -0.17 -6.14
C VAL A 90 -3.58 -1.52 -5.65
N ASN A 91 -2.72 -1.49 -4.64
CA ASN A 91 -2.25 -2.67 -3.91
C ASN A 91 -2.94 -2.68 -2.53
N ILE A 92 -3.76 -3.70 -2.29
CA ILE A 92 -4.47 -3.92 -1.03
C ILE A 92 -3.95 -5.23 -0.45
N GLN A 93 -3.15 -5.17 0.61
CA GLN A 93 -2.52 -6.37 1.17
C GLN A 93 -3.57 -7.34 1.74
N GLY A 94 -3.37 -8.65 1.53
CA GLY A 94 -4.37 -9.68 1.89
C GLY A 94 -4.58 -9.91 3.39
N ASP A 95 -3.71 -9.35 4.22
CA ASP A 95 -3.75 -9.33 5.68
C ASP A 95 -4.49 -8.11 6.25
N GLU A 96 -4.98 -7.20 5.40
CA GLU A 96 -5.78 -6.03 5.77
C GLU A 96 -7.23 -6.16 5.26
N PRO A 97 -8.03 -7.13 5.78
CA PRO A 97 -9.36 -7.44 5.25
C PRO A 97 -10.43 -6.38 5.54
N LEU A 98 -10.11 -5.32 6.28
CA LEU A 98 -11.04 -4.30 6.77
C LEU A 98 -10.72 -2.89 6.24
N ILE A 99 -10.05 -2.80 5.08
CA ILE A 99 -9.82 -1.50 4.43
C ILE A 99 -11.16 -0.93 3.95
N GLU A 100 -11.50 0.24 4.47
CA GLU A 100 -12.70 0.97 4.08
C GLU A 100 -12.59 1.47 2.63
N PRO A 101 -13.66 1.33 1.81
CA PRO A 101 -13.66 1.76 0.40
C PRO A 101 -13.28 3.23 0.20
N GLU A 102 -13.60 4.11 1.15
CA GLU A 102 -13.28 5.53 1.13
C GLU A 102 -11.77 5.78 1.11
N ILE A 103 -10.98 4.90 1.74
CA ILE A 103 -9.51 4.99 1.76
C ILE A 103 -8.96 4.68 0.36
N ILE A 104 -9.47 3.63 -0.28
CA ILE A 104 -9.11 3.26 -1.67
C ILE A 104 -9.42 4.45 -2.59
N ASP A 105 -10.61 5.01 -2.47
CA ASP A 105 -11.04 6.18 -3.22
C ASP A 105 -10.14 7.40 -2.98
N GLY A 106 -9.78 7.63 -1.72
CA GLY A 106 -8.96 8.73 -1.27
C GLY A 106 -7.56 8.72 -1.87
N ILE A 107 -6.85 7.60 -1.78
CA ILE A 107 -5.48 7.48 -2.31
C ILE A 107 -5.45 7.62 -3.84
N VAL A 108 -6.46 7.08 -4.53
CA VAL A 108 -6.54 7.18 -6.00
C VAL A 108 -6.82 8.62 -6.42
N LYS A 109 -7.77 9.30 -5.78
CA LYS A 109 -8.04 10.73 -6.03
C LYS A 109 -6.82 11.60 -5.73
N ALA A 110 -6.09 11.29 -4.66
CA ALA A 110 -4.87 12.00 -4.28
C ALA A 110 -3.78 11.87 -5.35
N LEU A 111 -3.57 10.67 -5.91
CA LEU A 111 -2.63 10.46 -7.01
C LEU A 111 -3.04 11.22 -8.27
N GLN A 112 -4.33 11.18 -8.62
CA GLN A 112 -4.87 11.89 -9.79
C GLN A 112 -4.72 13.41 -9.71
N ALA A 113 -4.88 13.97 -8.51
CA ALA A 113 -4.70 15.39 -8.26
C ALA A 113 -3.22 15.82 -8.21
N ALA A 114 -2.28 14.88 -8.27
CA ALA A 114 -0.83 15.12 -8.16
C ALA A 114 -0.10 14.53 -9.38
N PRO A 115 -0.14 15.19 -10.56
CA PRO A 115 0.46 14.66 -11.79
C PRO A 115 2.00 14.54 -11.75
N ASP A 116 2.65 15.11 -10.74
CA ASP A 116 4.07 14.97 -10.47
C ASP A 116 4.40 13.83 -9.47
N ALA A 117 3.38 13.17 -8.90
CA ALA A 117 3.52 11.97 -8.08
C ALA A 117 3.28 10.72 -8.92
N VAL A 118 3.96 9.63 -8.55
CA VAL A 118 3.82 8.31 -9.18
C VAL A 118 3.17 7.29 -8.25
N PHE A 119 2.96 7.70 -7.01
CA PHE A 119 2.55 6.85 -5.91
C PHE A 119 1.65 7.66 -4.97
N SER A 120 0.65 7.03 -4.38
CA SER A 120 -0.12 7.60 -3.27
C SER A 120 -0.45 6.54 -2.21
N THR A 121 -0.44 6.94 -0.93
CA THR A 121 -0.78 6.09 0.23
C THR A 121 -1.67 6.85 1.21
N ALA A 122 -2.22 6.13 2.18
CA ALA A 122 -3.05 6.68 3.25
C ALA A 122 -2.32 6.75 4.59
N VAL A 123 -2.64 7.79 5.35
CA VAL A 123 -2.28 7.91 6.76
C VAL A 123 -3.50 8.23 7.62
N THR A 124 -3.45 7.81 8.88
CA THR A 124 -4.42 8.14 9.93
C THR A 124 -3.69 8.70 11.16
N SER A 125 -4.42 9.17 12.18
CA SER A 125 -3.77 9.61 13.42
C SER A 125 -3.17 8.43 14.17
N LEU A 126 -1.91 8.56 14.56
CA LEU A 126 -1.24 7.61 15.44
C LEU A 126 -1.70 7.82 16.88
N LYS A 127 -2.09 6.74 17.55
CA LYS A 127 -2.42 6.79 18.98
C LYS A 127 -1.13 6.91 19.80
N PRO A 128 -1.10 7.69 20.90
CA PRO A 128 0.10 7.87 21.71
C PRO A 128 0.73 6.56 22.23
N GLU A 129 -0.09 5.55 22.52
CA GLU A 129 0.36 4.22 22.95
C GLU A 129 1.12 3.44 21.87
N ASP A 130 0.85 3.71 20.58
CA ASP A 130 1.48 3.07 19.43
C ASP A 130 2.80 3.78 19.02
N ALA A 131 3.16 4.88 19.69
CA ALA A 131 4.25 5.76 19.26
C ALA A 131 5.60 5.06 19.06
N PHE A 132 5.93 4.12 19.95
CA PHE A 132 7.20 3.40 19.94
C PHE A 132 7.10 1.97 19.39
N ASP A 133 5.94 1.57 18.87
CA ASP A 133 5.80 0.26 18.22
C ASP A 133 6.48 0.32 16.83
N PRO A 134 7.52 -0.50 16.56
CA PRO A 134 8.20 -0.53 15.26
C PRO A 134 7.35 -1.16 14.15
N ASN A 135 6.24 -1.83 14.46
CA ASN A 135 5.28 -2.34 13.48
C ASN A 135 4.30 -1.25 13.02
N ARG A 136 4.19 -0.15 13.77
CA ARG A 136 3.37 1.02 13.46
C ARG A 136 4.24 2.02 12.71
N VAL A 137 4.28 1.94 11.38
CA VAL A 137 5.14 2.81 10.56
C VAL A 137 4.62 4.25 10.61
N LYS A 138 5.50 5.20 10.93
CA LYS A 138 5.17 6.63 10.95
C LYS A 138 5.47 7.25 9.59
N CYS A 139 4.73 8.29 9.24
CA CYS A 139 4.97 9.11 8.06
C CYS A 139 5.10 10.58 8.46
N VAL A 140 5.94 11.34 7.76
CA VAL A 140 5.96 12.80 7.80
C VAL A 140 5.74 13.34 6.39
N VAL A 141 4.97 14.42 6.27
CA VAL A 141 4.60 15.04 4.99
C VAL A 141 4.98 16.51 4.93
N ASP A 142 5.14 17.04 3.72
CA ASP A 142 5.32 18.47 3.49
C ASP A 142 4.00 19.23 3.52
N ASN A 143 4.07 20.57 3.45
CA ASN A 143 2.89 21.43 3.44
C ASN A 143 1.99 21.26 2.20
N ARG A 144 2.45 20.50 1.19
CA ARG A 144 1.69 20.15 -0.01
C ARG A 144 1.15 18.71 0.07
N GLY A 145 1.31 18.00 1.19
CA GLY A 145 0.84 16.63 1.38
C GLY A 145 1.63 15.58 0.60
N TYR A 146 2.91 15.83 0.29
CA TYR A 146 3.82 14.80 -0.21
C TYR A 146 4.58 14.17 0.93
N ALA A 147 4.81 12.86 0.88
CA ALA A 147 5.65 12.19 1.86
C ALA A 147 7.08 12.76 1.82
N ILE A 148 7.58 13.13 2.99
CA ILE A 148 9.00 13.47 3.21
C ILE A 148 9.76 12.21 3.60
N TYR A 149 9.23 11.42 4.54
CA TYR A 149 9.91 10.22 5.04
C TYR A 149 8.94 9.25 5.75
N PHE A 150 9.31 7.98 5.78
CA PHE A 150 8.66 6.92 6.55
C PHE A 150 9.67 6.29 7.51
N SER A 151 9.25 5.94 8.71
CA SER A 151 10.15 5.29 9.68
C SER A 151 9.39 4.40 10.65
N ARG A 152 10.03 3.32 11.08
CA ARG A 152 9.62 2.54 12.24
C ARG A 152 9.88 3.29 13.55
N GLY A 153 10.80 4.26 13.55
CA GLY A 153 11.04 5.18 14.66
C GLY A 153 9.98 6.28 14.78
N LEU A 154 9.84 6.86 15.97
CA LEU A 154 8.92 7.98 16.20
C LEU A 154 9.42 9.24 15.47
N ILE A 155 8.68 9.66 14.44
CA ILE A 155 8.95 10.86 13.66
C ILE A 155 7.72 11.77 13.58
N PRO A 156 7.87 13.11 13.64
CA PRO A 156 9.12 13.81 13.91
C PRO A 156 9.56 13.67 15.37
N PHE A 157 10.87 13.49 15.56
CA PHE A 157 11.44 13.50 16.89
C PHE A 157 11.45 14.92 17.46
N ASN A 158 11.14 15.09 18.74
CA ASN A 158 11.13 16.39 19.41
C ASN A 158 12.22 16.49 20.48
N LYS A 159 12.60 17.72 20.83
CA LYS A 159 13.68 18.00 21.79
C LYS A 159 13.43 17.42 23.19
N SER A 160 12.16 17.24 23.58
CA SER A 160 11.82 16.65 24.87
C SER A 160 12.03 15.14 24.93
N ALA A 161 12.29 14.48 23.79
CA ALA A 161 12.40 13.02 23.69
C ALA A 161 11.18 12.29 24.29
N LYS A 162 10.00 12.90 24.20
CA LYS A 162 8.72 12.40 24.72
C LYS A 162 7.66 12.52 23.65
N VAL A 163 6.67 11.63 23.65
CA VAL A 163 5.50 11.77 22.77
C VAL A 163 4.76 13.05 23.13
N ASN A 164 4.54 13.94 22.16
CA ASN A 164 3.68 15.10 22.35
C ASN A 164 2.23 14.71 21.98
N PRO A 165 1.30 14.57 22.95
CA PRO A 165 -0.07 14.14 22.67
C PRO A 165 -0.87 15.17 21.86
N GLN A 166 -0.39 16.41 21.74
CA GLN A 166 -1.03 17.46 20.94
C GLN A 166 -0.50 17.51 19.50
N PHE A 167 0.59 16.80 19.20
CA PHE A 167 1.13 16.74 17.85
C PHE A 167 0.44 15.61 17.08
N PRO A 168 -0.08 15.85 15.86
CA PRO A 168 -0.77 14.84 15.07
C PRO A 168 0.24 13.92 14.37
N TYR A 169 0.83 13.00 15.13
CA TYR A 169 1.66 11.95 14.56
C TYR A 169 0.83 11.10 13.57
N MET A 170 1.41 10.78 12.42
CA MET A 170 0.70 10.05 11.36
C MET A 170 1.15 8.60 11.29
N LEU A 171 0.18 7.69 11.34
CA LEU A 171 0.33 6.26 11.12
C LEU A 171 0.10 5.94 9.64
N HIS A 172 1.05 5.27 8.99
CA HIS A 172 0.91 4.76 7.63
C HIS A 172 0.05 3.48 7.62
N LEU A 173 -0.92 3.41 6.70
CA LEU A 173 -1.91 2.32 6.62
C LEU A 173 -1.52 1.17 5.68
N GLY A 174 -0.36 1.21 5.02
CA GLY A 174 0.09 0.09 4.18
C GLY A 174 -0.65 -0.10 2.85
N ILE A 175 -1.70 0.68 2.57
CA ILE A 175 -2.40 0.70 1.28
C ILE A 175 -1.73 1.64 0.28
N GLN A 176 -1.59 1.21 -0.96
CA GLN A 176 -0.78 1.92 -1.95
C GLN A 176 -1.51 2.01 -3.28
N SER A 177 -1.35 3.12 -3.99
CA SER A 177 -1.78 3.30 -5.37
C SER A 177 -0.61 3.80 -6.21
N TYR A 178 -0.51 3.30 -7.43
CA TYR A 178 0.61 3.49 -8.33
C TYR A 178 0.11 4.00 -9.67
N ASP A 179 0.85 4.94 -10.27
CA ASP A 179 0.76 5.15 -11.71
C ASP A 179 1.24 3.87 -12.41
N SER A 180 0.45 3.34 -13.34
CA SER A 180 0.75 2.06 -13.98
C SER A 180 2.07 2.06 -14.78
N LYS A 181 2.51 3.21 -15.31
CA LYS A 181 3.79 3.31 -16.00
C LYS A 181 4.94 3.25 -14.99
N PHE A 182 4.79 3.89 -13.84
CA PHE A 182 5.75 3.79 -12.76
C PHE A 182 5.83 2.37 -12.17
N LEU A 183 4.70 1.67 -12.06
CA LEU A 183 4.69 0.29 -11.57
C LEU A 183 5.60 -0.63 -12.43
N GLN A 184 5.67 -0.40 -13.75
CA GLN A 184 6.58 -1.09 -14.68
C GLN A 184 8.06 -0.68 -14.56
N ILE A 185 8.33 0.44 -13.88
CA ILE A 185 9.68 0.92 -13.59
C ILE A 185 10.16 0.36 -12.24
N TYR A 186 9.27 0.19 -11.26
CA TYR A 186 9.63 -0.18 -9.90
C TYR A 186 10.49 -1.44 -9.76
N PRO A 187 10.21 -2.57 -10.45
CA PRO A 187 11.06 -3.77 -10.38
C PRO A 187 12.49 -3.57 -10.93
N LYS A 188 12.70 -2.52 -11.74
CA LYS A 188 14.00 -2.20 -12.33
C LYS A 188 14.85 -1.31 -11.42
N LEU A 189 14.25 -0.71 -10.40
CA LEU A 189 14.96 0.09 -9.41
C LEU A 189 15.75 -0.83 -8.48
N GLN A 190 17.03 -0.51 -8.29
CA GLN A 190 17.87 -1.23 -7.34
C GLN A 190 17.39 -1.00 -5.90
N PRO A 191 17.56 -1.97 -4.99
CA PRO A 191 17.35 -1.75 -3.58
C PRO A 191 18.18 -0.58 -3.07
N THR A 192 17.62 0.21 -2.15
CA THR A 192 18.25 1.43 -1.63
C THR A 192 18.56 1.35 -0.14
N PRO A 193 19.55 2.10 0.36
CA PRO A 193 19.99 2.00 1.76
C PRO A 193 18.88 2.16 2.80
N LEU A 194 18.01 3.18 2.68
CA LEU A 194 16.95 3.40 3.68
C LEU A 194 15.85 2.34 3.56
N GLN A 195 15.51 1.91 2.34
CA GLN A 195 14.62 0.76 2.13
C GLN A 195 15.09 -0.48 2.87
N LEU A 196 16.38 -0.83 2.76
CA LEU A 196 16.95 -2.02 3.37
C LEU A 196 17.09 -1.89 4.89
N GLU A 197 17.46 -0.71 5.39
CA GLU A 197 17.63 -0.47 6.83
C GLU A 197 16.28 -0.47 7.58
N GLU A 198 15.27 0.23 7.03
CA GLU A 198 13.94 0.31 7.66
C GLU A 198 13.04 -0.86 7.27
N ASP A 199 13.41 -1.67 6.28
CA ASP A 199 12.56 -2.72 5.70
C ASP A 199 11.19 -2.15 5.27
N LEU A 200 11.22 -1.09 4.44
CA LEU A 200 10.05 -0.35 3.94
C LEU A 200 10.15 -0.08 2.43
N GLU A 201 9.34 -0.78 1.64
CA GLU A 201 9.30 -0.70 0.16
C GLU A 201 9.17 0.72 -0.39
N GLN A 202 8.33 1.54 0.24
CA GLN A 202 8.03 2.90 -0.21
C GLN A 202 9.24 3.84 -0.11
N LEU A 203 10.27 3.51 0.68
CA LEU A 203 11.52 4.27 0.72
C LEU A 203 12.34 4.13 -0.57
N LYS A 204 12.25 2.98 -1.26
CA LYS A 204 12.86 2.80 -2.59
C LYS A 204 12.35 3.84 -3.59
N VAL A 205 11.07 4.18 -3.49
CA VAL A 205 10.43 5.22 -4.32
C VAL A 205 11.01 6.60 -3.99
N LEU A 206 11.06 6.97 -2.71
CA LEU A 206 11.56 8.27 -2.26
C LEU A 206 13.06 8.46 -2.55
N GLU A 207 13.89 7.45 -2.29
CA GLU A 207 15.34 7.53 -2.48
C GLU A 207 15.74 7.65 -3.96
N ASN A 208 14.93 7.11 -4.87
CA ASN A 208 15.11 7.31 -6.32
C ASN A 208 14.53 8.65 -6.82
N GLY A 209 14.11 9.55 -5.93
CA GLY A 209 13.67 10.91 -6.25
C GLY A 209 12.24 11.02 -6.76
N TYR A 210 11.45 9.94 -6.70
CA TYR A 210 10.05 9.97 -7.06
C TYR A 210 9.20 10.58 -5.94
N LYS A 211 8.13 11.25 -6.33
CA LYS A 211 7.20 11.87 -5.39
C LYS A 211 6.03 10.96 -5.09
N MET A 212 5.59 11.05 -3.84
CA MET A 212 4.48 10.29 -3.31
C MET A 212 3.49 11.24 -2.65
N LYS A 213 2.22 11.16 -3.07
CA LYS A 213 1.14 11.89 -2.44
C LYS A 213 0.64 11.11 -1.22
N VAL A 214 0.28 11.82 -0.15
CA VAL A 214 -0.34 11.20 1.02
C VAL A 214 -1.76 11.71 1.12
N TRP A 215 -2.71 10.77 1.14
CA TRP A 215 -4.08 11.04 1.53
C TRP A 215 -4.21 10.87 3.04
N GLN A 216 -4.81 11.85 3.70
CA GLN A 216 -5.07 11.80 5.12
C GLN A 216 -6.57 11.62 5.34
N GLU A 217 -6.92 10.64 6.15
CA GLU A 217 -8.28 10.45 6.59
C GLU A 217 -8.74 11.69 7.37
N SER A 218 -9.81 12.33 6.89
CA SER A 218 -10.39 13.48 7.57
C SER A 218 -11.26 12.99 8.71
N TYR A 219 -10.82 13.17 9.96
CA TYR A 219 -11.71 12.99 11.10
C TYR A 219 -12.83 14.03 11.01
N THR A 220 -14.05 13.59 10.71
CA THR A 220 -15.23 14.38 11.06
C THR A 220 -15.28 14.38 12.58
N THR A 221 -14.87 15.49 13.20
CA THR A 221 -15.15 15.72 14.61
C THR A 221 -16.67 15.85 14.69
N VAL A 222 -17.34 14.80 15.17
CA VAL A 222 -18.72 14.88 15.64
C VAL A 222 -18.78 15.64 16.95
#